data_AF-A0A1E7F7V2-F1
#
_entry.id   AF-A0A1E7F7V2-F1
#
_cell.length_a   1.000
_cell.length_b   1.000
_cell.length_c   1.000
_cell.angle_alpha   90.00
_cell.angle_beta   90.00
_cell.angle_gamma   90.00
#
_symmetry.space_group_name_H-M   'P 1'
#
loop_
_entity.id
_entity.type
_entity.pdbx_description
1 polymer ?
#
loop_
_entity_poly.entity_id
_entity_poly.type
_entity_poly.pdbx_seq_one_letter_code
_entity_poly.pdbx_strand_id
1 'polypeptide(L)'
;MTVLLSSQPYVANAAAPPSTVELGRLQKGHARIKYMLNNWDDVTTVCKNNSEQATKQVVRTDGGDKCSKTPLNVQIYMGYKSTEDPLYKIDKLMMRAAPLIKDDDDSVNYLEAVENYKENADNVSMMAYTSSWGEANPNGGKDVIDDYLEKTRQDVISSERSLKLILGYLGLEPLPPSKNP
;
A
#
# COMPACT_ATOMS: atom_id res chain seq x y z
N MET A 1 -34.94 16.56 -44.29
CA MET A 1 -35.54 15.83 -43.16
C MET A 1 -34.42 15.04 -42.51
N THR A 2 -33.81 15.60 -41.46
CA THR A 2 -32.58 15.05 -40.85
C THR A 2 -32.97 14.22 -39.65
N VAL A 3 -32.72 12.91 -39.70
CA VAL A 3 -33.02 11.99 -38.59
C VAL A 3 -31.88 12.10 -37.58
N LEU A 4 -32.20 12.58 -36.38
CA LEU A 4 -31.32 12.53 -35.21
C LEU A 4 -31.33 11.10 -34.66
N LEU A 5 -30.21 10.40 -34.78
CA LEU A 5 -29.96 9.13 -34.10
C LEU A 5 -29.65 9.44 -32.63
N SER A 6 -30.58 9.14 -31.73
CA SER A 6 -30.35 9.22 -30.29
C SER A 6 -29.47 8.04 -29.85
N SER A 7 -28.25 8.32 -29.42
CA SER A 7 -27.39 7.35 -28.73
C SER A 7 -27.98 7.08 -27.34
N GLN A 8 -28.59 5.90 -27.15
CA GLN A 8 -28.99 5.46 -25.81
C GLN A 8 -27.74 5.30 -24.92
N PRO A 9 -27.75 5.83 -23.68
CA PRO A 9 -26.65 5.63 -22.75
C PRO A 9 -26.55 4.13 -22.41
N TYR A 10 -25.35 3.59 -22.48
CA TYR A 10 -25.07 2.24 -22.01
C TYR A 10 -25.35 2.17 -20.52
N VAL A 11 -26.21 1.22 -20.13
CA VAL A 11 -26.45 0.91 -18.72
C VAL A 11 -25.16 0.29 -18.18
N ALA A 12 -24.43 1.02 -17.35
CA ALA A 12 -23.24 0.49 -16.69
C ALA A 12 -23.69 -0.55 -15.65
N ASN A 13 -23.42 -1.84 -15.92
CA ASN A 13 -23.62 -2.87 -14.91
C ASN A 13 -22.65 -2.60 -13.75
N ALA A 14 -23.19 -2.34 -12.56
CA ALA A 14 -22.40 -2.30 -11.34
C ALA A 14 -21.66 -3.63 -11.17
N ALA A 15 -20.35 -3.58 -10.92
CA ALA A 15 -19.56 -4.78 -10.68
C ALA A 15 -20.12 -5.53 -9.47
N ALA A 16 -20.25 -6.86 -9.59
CA ALA A 16 -20.75 -7.68 -8.51
C ALA A 16 -19.90 -7.51 -7.23
N PRO A 17 -20.52 -7.59 -6.03
CA PRO A 17 -19.79 -7.63 -4.77
C PRO A 17 -18.71 -8.73 -4.80
N PRO A 18 -17.57 -8.51 -4.13
CA PRO A 18 -16.48 -9.47 -4.13
C PRO A 18 -16.88 -10.75 -3.40
N SER A 19 -16.36 -11.87 -3.89
CA SER A 19 -16.44 -13.17 -3.22
C SER A 19 -15.64 -13.17 -1.92
N THR A 20 -15.92 -14.14 -1.04
CA THR A 20 -15.14 -14.35 0.19
C THR A 20 -13.66 -14.63 -0.09
N VAL A 21 -13.35 -15.31 -1.20
CA VAL A 21 -11.97 -15.58 -1.65
C VAL A 21 -11.26 -14.28 -2.04
N GLU A 22 -11.94 -13.37 -2.75
CA GLU A 22 -11.40 -12.05 -3.08
C GLU A 22 -11.15 -11.24 -1.80
N LEU A 23 -12.12 -11.23 -0.86
CA LEU A 23 -12.01 -10.51 0.42
C LEU A 23 -10.84 -11.01 1.28
N GLY A 24 -10.45 -12.28 1.18
CA GLY A 24 -9.28 -12.84 1.86
C GLY A 24 -7.97 -12.09 1.55
N ARG A 25 -7.90 -11.35 0.43
CA ARG A 25 -6.76 -10.47 0.11
C ARG A 25 -6.58 -9.34 1.12
N LEU A 26 -7.66 -8.82 1.71
CA LEU A 26 -7.60 -7.77 2.73
C LEU A 26 -6.91 -8.27 4.00
N GLN A 27 -7.26 -9.48 4.44
CA GLN A 27 -6.67 -10.12 5.61
C GLN A 27 -5.18 -10.39 5.40
N LYS A 28 -4.80 -10.88 4.21
CA LYS A 28 -3.39 -11.08 3.83
C LYS A 28 -2.62 -9.77 3.78
N GLY A 29 -3.18 -8.76 3.14
CA GLY A 29 -2.61 -7.43 3.09
C GLY A 29 -2.36 -6.83 4.47
N HIS A 30 -3.33 -6.95 5.38
CA HIS A 30 -3.21 -6.50 6.76
C HIS A 30 -2.10 -7.24 7.53
N ALA A 31 -2.08 -8.58 7.47
CA ALA A 31 -1.04 -9.39 8.09
C ALA A 31 0.37 -8.99 7.62
N ARG A 32 0.52 -8.68 6.34
CA ARG A 32 1.77 -8.23 5.75
C ARG A 32 2.21 -6.86 6.25
N ILE A 33 1.31 -5.88 6.22
CA ILE A 33 1.59 -4.53 6.73
C ILE A 33 1.96 -4.61 8.21
N LYS A 34 1.26 -5.44 8.99
CA LYS A 34 1.56 -5.63 10.41
C LYS A 34 2.93 -6.26 10.63
N TYR A 35 3.31 -7.23 9.80
CA TYR A 35 4.66 -7.79 9.84
C TYR A 35 5.72 -6.71 9.56
N MET A 36 5.54 -5.90 8.53
CA MET A 36 6.47 -4.80 8.24
C MET A 36 6.60 -3.84 9.42
N LEU A 37 5.49 -3.42 10.04
CA LEU A 37 5.53 -2.52 11.18
C LEU A 37 6.24 -3.13 12.40
N ASN A 38 6.07 -4.44 12.62
CA ASN A 38 6.72 -5.16 13.71
C ASN A 38 8.21 -5.43 13.45
N ASN A 39 8.66 -5.37 12.19
CA ASN A 39 10.03 -5.66 11.76
C ASN A 39 10.58 -4.50 10.93
N TRP A 40 10.25 -3.27 11.32
CA TRP A 40 10.47 -2.07 10.50
C TRP A 40 11.93 -1.89 10.10
N ASP A 41 12.84 -2.01 11.08
CA ASP A 41 14.27 -1.80 10.86
C ASP A 41 14.85 -2.89 9.93
N ASP A 42 14.45 -4.15 10.11
CA ASP A 42 14.88 -5.26 9.26
C ASP A 42 14.33 -5.14 7.83
N VAL A 43 13.08 -4.70 7.68
CA VAL A 43 12.45 -4.50 6.37
C VAL A 43 13.08 -3.32 5.64
N THR A 44 13.41 -2.25 6.34
CA THR A 44 13.92 -1.02 5.74
C THR A 44 15.44 -0.94 5.67
N THR A 45 16.18 -1.91 6.21
CA THR A 45 17.64 -1.98 6.11
C THR A 45 18.07 -2.99 5.06
N VAL A 46 18.89 -2.56 4.09
CA VAL A 46 19.50 -3.46 3.09
C VAL A 46 21.00 -3.53 3.31
N CYS A 47 21.48 -4.72 3.65
CA CYS A 47 22.90 -5.02 3.75
C CYS A 47 23.43 -5.57 2.42
N LYS A 48 24.46 -4.93 1.86
CA LYS A 48 25.25 -5.51 0.77
C LYS A 48 26.13 -6.62 1.36
N ASN A 49 25.64 -7.85 1.33
CA ASN A 49 26.54 -8.99 1.22
C ASN A 49 27.17 -8.95 -0.18
N ASN A 50 28.40 -9.41 -0.34
CA ASN A 50 29.20 -9.36 -1.58
C ASN A 50 28.64 -10.21 -2.74
N SER A 51 27.35 -10.11 -3.06
CA SER A 51 26.69 -10.80 -4.18
C SER A 51 25.91 -9.82 -5.04
N GLU A 52 26.57 -9.41 -6.12
CA GLU A 52 26.24 -8.81 -7.43
C GLU A 52 24.78 -8.57 -7.92
N GLN A 53 23.72 -8.58 -7.11
CA GLN A 53 22.35 -8.44 -7.63
C GLN A 53 21.58 -7.19 -7.17
N ALA A 54 22.17 -6.34 -6.32
CA ALA A 54 21.50 -5.13 -5.80
C ALA A 54 21.84 -3.82 -6.55
N THR A 55 22.48 -3.89 -7.73
CA THR A 55 22.91 -2.70 -8.50
C THR A 55 22.22 -2.61 -9.86
N LYS A 56 20.94 -2.24 -9.87
CA LYS A 56 20.34 -1.62 -11.07
C LYS A 56 19.57 -0.32 -10.83
N GLN A 57 19.42 0.13 -9.59
CA GLN A 57 19.06 1.52 -9.30
C GLN A 57 19.95 2.01 -8.17
N VAL A 58 20.56 3.18 -8.38
CA VAL A 58 21.45 3.95 -7.49
C VAL A 58 22.93 3.48 -7.41
N VAL A 59 23.81 4.22 -8.10
CA VAL A 59 25.27 4.23 -7.87
C VAL A 59 25.53 5.06 -6.61
N ARG A 60 26.23 4.50 -5.62
CA ARG A 60 26.82 5.26 -4.50
C ARG A 60 28.33 5.07 -4.51
N THR A 61 29.07 6.16 -4.38
CA THR A 61 30.53 6.25 -4.42
C THR A 61 31.07 6.66 -3.06
N ASP A 62 31.05 5.75 -2.10
CA ASP A 62 31.66 5.96 -0.79
C ASP A 62 31.69 4.65 0.01
N GLY A 63 32.90 4.24 0.38
CA GLY A 63 33.17 3.03 1.16
C GLY A 63 32.94 3.25 2.66
N GLY A 64 31.68 3.20 3.08
CA GLY A 64 31.30 3.25 4.50
C GLY A 64 29.88 2.68 4.69
N ASP A 65 29.78 1.72 5.60
CA ASP A 65 28.60 0.92 5.98
C ASP A 65 28.14 -0.17 4.99
N LYS A 66 28.24 -1.42 5.45
CA LYS A 66 27.77 -2.61 4.73
C LYS A 66 26.25 -2.65 4.57
N CYS A 67 25.52 -1.77 5.26
CA CYS A 67 24.07 -1.71 5.26
C CYS A 67 23.59 -0.26 5.09
N SER A 68 22.56 -0.07 4.26
CA SER A 68 21.91 1.21 4.04
C SER A 68 20.40 1.07 4.24
N LYS A 69 19.79 2.06 4.91
CA LYS A 69 18.32 2.13 4.96
C LYS A 69 17.75 2.48 3.59
N THR A 70 16.62 1.88 3.25
CA THR A 70 15.87 2.14 2.03
C THR A 70 14.36 2.08 2.31
N PRO A 71 13.62 3.11 1.89
CA PRO A 71 12.17 3.13 1.98
C PRO A 71 11.52 2.29 0.86
N LEU A 72 12.26 1.85 -0.17
CA LEU A 72 11.71 1.12 -1.31
C LEU A 72 11.08 -0.23 -0.94
N ASN A 73 11.57 -0.87 0.12
CA ASN A 73 10.97 -2.11 0.60
C ASN A 73 9.55 -1.89 1.14
N VAL A 74 9.22 -0.68 1.63
CA VAL A 74 7.86 -0.34 2.06
C VAL A 74 6.87 -0.47 0.90
N GLN A 75 7.25 -0.05 -0.31
CA GLN A 75 6.40 -0.20 -1.50
C GLN A 75 6.11 -1.67 -1.85
N ILE A 76 7.02 -2.60 -1.54
CA ILE A 76 6.79 -4.04 -1.73
C ILE A 76 5.68 -4.50 -0.78
N TYR A 77 5.74 -4.12 0.49
CA TYR A 77 4.75 -4.52 1.49
C TYR A 77 3.39 -3.85 1.31
N MET A 78 3.34 -2.68 0.66
CA MET A 78 2.11 -1.97 0.31
C MET A 78 1.51 -2.41 -1.04
N GLY A 79 2.13 -3.38 -1.74
CA GLY A 79 1.59 -3.95 -2.98
C GLY A 79 1.81 -3.11 -4.25
N TYR A 80 2.73 -2.14 -4.23
CA TYR A 80 3.03 -1.28 -5.39
C TYR A 80 4.01 -1.90 -6.40
N LYS A 81 4.61 -3.06 -6.08
CA LYS A 81 5.67 -3.66 -6.91
C LYS A 81 5.23 -4.87 -7.75
N SER A 82 4.05 -5.44 -7.52
CA SER A 82 3.57 -6.63 -8.25
C SER A 82 2.06 -6.57 -8.48
N THR A 83 1.61 -7.02 -9.65
CA THR A 83 0.17 -7.18 -9.96
C THR A 83 -0.45 -8.42 -9.33
N GLU A 84 0.39 -9.34 -8.84
CA GLU A 84 -0.02 -10.56 -8.15
C GLU A 84 -0.12 -10.36 -6.63
N ASP A 85 0.24 -9.17 -6.14
CA ASP A 85 0.22 -8.85 -4.72
C ASP A 85 -1.21 -8.84 -4.17
N PRO A 86 -1.46 -9.35 -2.94
CA PRO A 86 -2.77 -9.24 -2.30
C PRO A 86 -3.27 -7.79 -2.25
N LEU A 87 -2.39 -6.79 -2.09
CA LEU A 87 -2.77 -5.38 -2.03
C LEU A 87 -2.86 -4.68 -3.40
N TYR A 88 -2.57 -5.37 -4.51
CA TYR A 88 -2.68 -4.77 -5.85
C TYR A 88 -4.11 -4.33 -6.17
N LYS A 89 -4.32 -3.03 -6.40
CA LYS A 89 -5.65 -2.42 -6.65
C LYS A 89 -6.67 -2.79 -5.55
N ILE A 90 -6.22 -2.86 -4.30
CA ILE A 90 -7.08 -3.26 -3.18
C ILE A 90 -8.19 -2.23 -2.92
N ASP A 91 -7.94 -0.96 -3.21
CA ASP A 91 -8.94 0.13 -3.17
C ASP A 91 -10.18 -0.23 -4.00
N LYS A 92 -10.00 -0.76 -5.21
CA LYS A 92 -11.11 -1.18 -6.07
C LYS A 92 -11.89 -2.35 -5.48
N LEU A 93 -11.20 -3.26 -4.81
CA LEU A 93 -11.83 -4.38 -4.12
C LEU A 93 -12.65 -3.89 -2.93
N MET A 94 -12.11 -2.96 -2.15
CA MET A 94 -12.81 -2.32 -1.03
C MET A 94 -14.05 -1.55 -1.51
N MET A 95 -13.94 -0.74 -2.55
CA MET A 95 -15.11 -0.04 -3.13
C MET A 95 -16.20 -1.00 -3.60
N ARG A 96 -15.83 -2.15 -4.20
CA ARG A 96 -16.80 -3.20 -4.57
C ARG A 96 -17.44 -3.89 -3.38
N ALA A 97 -16.81 -3.86 -2.21
CA ALA A 97 -17.32 -4.47 -0.98
C ALA A 97 -18.31 -3.57 -0.23
N ALA A 98 -18.40 -2.28 -0.55
CA ALA A 98 -19.32 -1.35 0.11
C ALA A 98 -20.80 -1.84 0.17
N PRO A 99 -21.37 -2.46 -0.89
CA PRO A 99 -22.73 -3.00 -0.84
C PRO A 99 -22.94 -4.17 0.15
N LEU A 100 -21.87 -4.71 0.75
CA LEU A 100 -21.94 -5.74 1.78
C LEU A 100 -22.23 -5.15 3.17
N ILE A 101 -22.03 -3.84 3.34
CA ILE A 101 -22.34 -3.12 4.58
C ILE A 101 -23.82 -2.76 4.58
N LYS A 102 -24.56 -3.32 5.54
CA LYS A 102 -26.04 -3.25 5.57
C LYS A 102 -26.58 -2.01 6.27
N ASP A 103 -25.81 -1.50 7.23
CA ASP A 103 -26.17 -0.32 7.99
C ASP A 103 -25.66 0.93 7.25
N ASP A 104 -26.51 1.94 7.12
CA ASP A 104 -26.22 3.13 6.31
C ASP A 104 -25.12 3.99 6.95
N ASP A 105 -25.10 4.12 8.28
CA ASP A 105 -24.07 4.88 8.98
C ASP A 105 -22.71 4.15 8.90
N ASP A 106 -22.71 2.83 9.10
CA ASP A 106 -21.52 2.00 8.90
C ASP A 106 -21.03 2.05 7.45
N SER A 107 -21.92 2.15 6.47
CA SER A 107 -21.56 2.26 5.04
C SER A 107 -20.82 3.56 4.74
N VAL A 108 -21.24 4.68 5.33
CA VAL A 108 -20.53 5.96 5.22
C VAL A 108 -19.15 5.87 5.87
N ASN A 109 -19.09 5.37 7.11
CA ASN A 109 -17.82 5.23 7.83
C ASN A 109 -16.87 4.23 7.15
N TYR A 110 -17.41 3.18 6.54
CA TYR A 110 -16.66 2.23 5.72
C TYR A 110 -16.00 2.94 4.54
N LEU A 111 -16.75 3.72 3.77
CA LEU A 111 -16.23 4.43 2.60
C LEU A 111 -15.17 5.46 3.00
N GLU A 112 -15.37 6.18 4.11
CA GLU A 112 -14.35 7.07 4.66
C GLU A 112 -13.07 6.31 5.05
N ALA A 113 -13.19 5.12 5.65
CA ALA A 113 -12.02 4.28 5.94
C ALA A 113 -11.29 3.83 4.66
N VAL A 114 -12.03 3.53 3.57
CA VAL A 114 -11.44 3.19 2.26
C VAL A 114 -10.69 4.37 1.65
N GLU A 115 -11.27 5.57 1.69
CA GLU A 115 -10.63 6.80 1.20
C GLU A 115 -9.36 7.11 1.99
N ASN A 116 -9.43 7.06 3.32
CA ASN A 116 -8.28 7.24 4.20
C ASN A 116 -7.19 6.21 3.94
N TYR A 117 -7.54 4.93 3.72
CA TYR A 117 -6.55 3.91 3.36
C TYR A 117 -5.85 4.27 2.05
N LYS A 118 -6.62 4.64 1.02
CA LYS A 118 -6.11 4.93 -0.32
C LYS A 118 -5.16 6.12 -0.31
N GLU A 119 -5.57 7.24 0.31
CA GLU A 119 -4.75 8.45 0.39
C GLU A 119 -3.43 8.16 1.10
N ASN A 120 -3.48 7.50 2.26
CA ASN A 120 -2.28 7.14 3.01
C ASN A 120 -1.38 6.18 2.21
N ALA A 121 -1.94 5.17 1.55
CA ALA A 121 -1.15 4.22 0.76
C ALA A 121 -0.44 4.91 -0.42
N ASP A 122 -1.12 5.82 -1.12
CA ASP A 122 -0.53 6.58 -2.22
C ASP A 122 0.57 7.53 -1.72
N ASN A 123 0.37 8.16 -0.56
CA ASN A 123 1.39 8.98 0.11
C ASN A 123 2.61 8.15 0.53
N VAL A 124 2.41 6.96 1.10
CA VAL A 124 3.50 6.01 1.41
C VAL A 124 4.32 5.71 0.16
N SER A 125 3.65 5.40 -0.96
CA SER A 125 4.33 5.06 -2.21
C SER A 125 5.14 6.23 -2.75
N MET A 126 4.52 7.43 -2.80
CA MET A 126 5.16 8.66 -3.25
C MET A 126 6.38 9.04 -2.39
N MET A 127 6.22 9.04 -1.06
CA MET A 127 7.29 9.37 -0.14
C MET A 127 8.43 8.37 -0.22
N ALA A 128 8.12 7.07 -0.26
CA ALA A 128 9.13 6.03 -0.39
C ALA A 128 9.90 6.13 -1.71
N TYR A 129 9.24 6.49 -2.80
CA TYR A 129 9.92 6.71 -4.07
C TYR A 129 10.84 7.93 -3.99
N THR A 130 10.33 9.06 -3.49
CA THR A 130 11.04 10.34 -3.43
C THR A 130 12.29 10.25 -2.55
N SER A 131 12.16 9.59 -1.40
CA SER A 131 13.26 9.41 -0.45
C SER A 131 14.30 8.38 -0.88
N SER A 132 13.95 7.47 -1.80
CA SER A 132 14.92 6.51 -2.35
C SER A 132 16.08 7.15 -3.12
N TRP A 133 15.89 8.38 -3.60
CA TRP A 133 16.91 9.14 -4.34
C TRP A 133 18.05 9.66 -3.44
N GLY A 134 17.86 9.70 -2.10
CA GLY A 134 18.89 10.12 -1.15
C GLY A 134 19.65 11.38 -1.59
N GLU A 135 20.98 11.32 -1.59
CA GLU A 135 21.90 12.43 -1.96
C GLU A 135 21.78 12.92 -3.41
N ALA A 136 21.09 12.19 -4.29
CA ALA A 136 20.77 12.68 -5.63
C ALA A 136 19.61 13.69 -5.64
N ASN A 137 18.86 13.81 -4.53
CA ASN A 137 17.87 14.86 -4.32
C ASN A 137 18.61 16.13 -3.82
N PRO A 138 18.36 17.33 -4.39
CA PRO A 138 19.00 18.58 -3.94
C PRO A 138 18.92 18.88 -2.44
N ASN A 139 18.02 18.21 -1.70
CA ASN A 139 17.89 18.29 -0.23
C ASN A 139 18.21 16.97 0.51
N GLY A 140 18.79 15.95 -0.10
CA GLY A 140 18.77 14.58 0.42
C GLY A 140 20.03 14.12 1.17
N GLY A 141 20.27 14.61 2.38
CA GLY A 141 21.28 14.00 3.28
C GLY A 141 20.84 12.66 3.89
N LYS A 142 21.75 11.94 4.56
CA LYS A 142 21.42 10.72 5.33
C LYS A 142 20.34 10.98 6.40
N ASP A 143 20.43 12.09 7.11
CA ASP A 143 19.43 12.52 8.11
C ASP A 143 18.04 12.73 7.48
N VAL A 144 18.01 13.19 6.23
CA VAL A 144 16.76 13.43 5.48
C VAL A 144 16.11 12.10 5.05
N ILE A 145 16.90 11.07 4.76
CA ILE A 145 16.39 9.72 4.49
C ILE A 145 15.71 9.17 5.75
N ASP A 146 16.32 9.35 6.93
CA ASP A 146 15.74 8.92 8.21
C ASP A 146 14.42 9.64 8.51
N ASP A 147 14.37 10.96 8.31
CA ASP A 147 13.13 11.73 8.46
C ASP A 147 12.02 11.26 7.51
N TYR A 148 12.35 10.99 6.25
CA TYR A 148 11.38 10.48 5.29
C TYR A 148 10.93 9.06 5.63
N LEU A 149 11.82 8.22 6.13
CA LEU A 149 11.48 6.87 6.59
C LEU A 149 10.51 6.93 7.76
N GLU A 150 10.75 7.81 8.73
CA GLU A 150 9.84 7.96 9.86
C GLU A 150 8.48 8.52 9.43
N LYS A 151 8.44 9.53 8.55
CA LYS A 151 7.18 10.01 7.96
C LYS A 151 6.44 8.90 7.21
N THR A 152 7.16 8.13 6.40
CA THR A 152 6.60 6.98 5.68
C THR A 152 6.03 5.96 6.67
N ARG A 153 6.69 5.72 7.80
CA ARG A 153 6.20 4.84 8.86
C ARG A 153 4.87 5.29 9.42
N GLN A 154 4.71 6.59 9.67
CA GLN A 154 3.45 7.14 10.19
C GLN A 154 2.29 6.92 9.20
N ASP A 155 2.51 7.12 7.91
CA ASP A 155 1.48 6.87 6.90
C ASP A 155 1.16 5.36 6.76
N VAL A 156 2.16 4.49 6.93
CA VAL A 156 1.92 3.03 7.01
C VAL A 156 1.09 2.67 8.22
N ILE A 157 1.33 3.28 9.39
CA ILE A 157 0.52 3.06 10.59
C ILE A 157 -0.92 3.50 10.35
N SER A 158 -1.13 4.67 9.72
CA SER A 158 -2.46 5.16 9.35
C SER A 158 -3.15 4.21 8.37
N SER A 159 -2.43 3.75 7.34
CA SER A 159 -2.92 2.75 6.38
C SER A 159 -3.33 1.44 7.07
N GLU A 160 -2.52 0.94 8.02
CA GLU A 160 -2.84 -0.28 8.78
C GLU A 160 -4.10 -0.13 9.62
N ARG A 161 -4.28 1.03 10.26
CA ARG A 161 -5.48 1.33 11.05
C ARG A 161 -6.72 1.37 10.17
N SER A 162 -6.68 2.07 9.04
CA SER A 162 -7.80 2.11 8.08
C SER A 162 -8.12 0.71 7.56
N LEU A 163 -7.12 -0.08 7.18
CA LEU A 163 -7.34 -1.45 6.73
C LEU A 163 -7.94 -2.33 7.83
N LYS A 164 -7.53 -2.16 9.08
CA LYS A 164 -8.12 -2.86 10.22
C LYS A 164 -9.59 -2.48 10.44
N LEU A 165 -9.95 -1.20 10.30
CA LEU A 165 -11.34 -0.75 10.37
C LEU A 165 -12.18 -1.37 9.25
N ILE A 166 -11.68 -1.36 8.01
CA ILE A 166 -12.31 -1.99 6.84
C ILE A 166 -12.57 -3.48 7.09
N LEU A 167 -11.60 -4.20 7.68
CA LEU A 167 -11.78 -5.60 8.08
C LEU A 167 -12.91 -5.75 9.12
N GLY A 168 -12.97 -4.86 10.11
CA GLY A 168 -14.02 -4.84 11.12
C GLY A 168 -15.42 -4.68 10.55
N TYR A 169 -15.62 -3.69 9.67
CA TYR A 169 -16.90 -3.48 8.97
C TYR A 169 -17.34 -4.69 8.14
N LEU A 170 -16.38 -5.38 7.53
CA LEU A 170 -16.64 -6.58 6.72
C LEU A 170 -16.77 -7.86 7.56
N GLY A 171 -16.60 -7.79 8.89
CA GLY A 171 -16.62 -8.95 9.77
C GLY A 171 -15.49 -9.95 9.48
N LEU A 172 -14.34 -9.47 9.00
CA LEU A 172 -13.18 -10.28 8.65
C LEU A 172 -12.14 -10.20 9.77
N GLU A 173 -11.82 -11.34 10.38
CA GLU A 173 -10.80 -11.39 11.44
C GLU A 173 -9.38 -11.14 10.89
N PRO A 174 -8.58 -10.27 11.51
CA PRO A 174 -7.19 -10.09 11.13
C PRO A 174 -6.38 -11.38 11.25
N LEU A 175 -5.56 -11.67 10.23
CA LEU A 175 -4.61 -12.77 10.28
C LEU A 175 -3.36 -12.37 11.10
N PRO A 176 -2.63 -13.34 11.67
CA PRO A 176 -1.39 -13.05 12.36
C PRO A 176 -0.35 -12.43 11.41
N PRO A 177 0.57 -11.58 11.91
CA PRO A 177 1.60 -10.95 11.08
C PRO A 177 2.41 -11.98 10.28
N SER A 178 2.57 -11.77 8.97
CA SER A 178 3.29 -12.67 8.08
C SER A 178 4.13 -11.92 7.04
N LYS A 179 5.33 -12.42 6.76
CA LYS A 179 6.23 -11.88 5.73
C LYS A 179 5.69 -12.08 4.30
N ASN A 180 5.01 -13.22 4.07
CA ASN A 180 4.49 -13.69 2.77
C ASN A 180 3.06 -14.27 2.91
N PRO A 181 2.02 -13.48 3.20
CA PRO A 181 0.65 -13.98 3.33
C PRO A 181 -0.12 -14.12 2.01
#